data_AF-A0A8T4VME7-F1
#
_entry.id   AF-A0A8T4VME7-F1
#
_cell.length_a   1.000
_cell.length_b   1.000
_cell.length_c   1.000
_cell.angle_alpha   90.00
_cell.angle_beta   90.00
_cell.angle_gamma   90.00
#
_symmetry.space_group_name_H-M   'P 1'
#
loop_
_entity.id
_entity.type
_entity.pdbx_description
1 polymer ?
#
loop_
_entity_poly.entity_id
_entity_poly.type
_entity_poly.pdbx_seq_one_letter_code
_entity_poly.pdbx_strand_id
1 'polypeptide(L)'
;MADEEVHVLAGQKCPMCGKKTLALTEAETEVPFFGKVLLFSMSCEECKYHKSDVESMEQHEPSRWTFEIDNEKDMHIRVVKSAEATVKIPHMITIESGPSSNGYVTNIEGVLNRVKKMIETVRDQEEDEEAR
;
A
#
# COMPACT_ATOMS: atom_id res chain seq x y z
N MET A 1 -19.13 12.96 6.56
CA MET A 1 -18.79 11.57 6.21
C MET A 1 -19.55 11.32 4.92
N ALA A 2 -18.92 11.58 3.78
CA ALA A 2 -19.57 11.44 2.48
C ALA A 2 -19.78 9.95 2.23
N ASP A 3 -20.95 9.59 1.70
CA ASP A 3 -21.27 8.25 1.21
C ASP A 3 -20.15 7.74 0.29
N GLU A 4 -19.35 6.78 0.78
CA GLU A 4 -18.44 6.01 -0.07
C GLU A 4 -19.30 5.00 -0.84
N GLU A 5 -19.63 5.31 -2.09
CA GLU A 5 -20.23 4.34 -3.00
C GLU A 5 -19.18 3.26 -3.30
N VAL A 6 -19.25 2.15 -2.57
CA VAL A 6 -18.41 0.98 -2.79
C VAL A 6 -18.99 0.16 -3.94
N HIS A 7 -18.26 0.11 -5.06
CA HIS A 7 -18.62 -0.70 -6.22
C HIS A 7 -17.93 -2.06 -6.16
N VAL A 8 -18.70 -3.15 -6.21
CA VAL A 8 -18.17 -4.52 -6.20
C VAL A 8 -18.50 -5.21 -7.53
N LEU A 9 -17.45 -5.51 -8.28
CA LEU A 9 -17.48 -6.23 -9.55
C LEU A 9 -17.02 -7.68 -9.32
N ALA A 10 -17.98 -8.58 -9.10
CA ALA A 10 -17.72 -10.00 -8.95
C ALA A 10 -17.55 -10.73 -10.29
N GLY A 11 -16.93 -11.91 -10.28
CA GLY A 11 -16.84 -12.80 -11.45
C GLY A 11 -15.81 -12.36 -12.50
N GLN A 12 -14.86 -11.50 -12.15
CA GLN A 12 -13.78 -11.07 -13.04
C GLN A 12 -12.77 -12.19 -13.26
N LYS A 13 -12.08 -12.15 -14.41
CA LYS A 13 -11.03 -13.13 -14.75
C LYS A 13 -9.79 -12.84 -13.90
N CYS A 14 -9.40 -13.78 -13.06
CA CYS A 14 -8.19 -13.65 -12.25
C CYS A 14 -6.93 -13.63 -13.14
N PRO A 15 -6.02 -12.65 -12.98
CA PRO A 15 -4.77 -12.60 -13.73
C PRO A 15 -3.81 -13.74 -13.37
N MET A 16 -3.94 -14.31 -12.16
CA MET A 16 -3.05 -15.37 -11.67
C MET A 16 -3.49 -16.78 -12.07
N CYS A 17 -4.79 -17.10 -12.01
CA CYS A 17 -5.29 -18.45 -12.30
C CYS A 17 -6.24 -18.55 -13.50
N GLY A 18 -6.63 -17.42 -14.10
CA GLY A 18 -7.52 -17.37 -15.26
C GLY A 18 -8.98 -17.71 -15.00
N LYS A 19 -9.36 -18.12 -13.77
CA LYS A 19 -10.76 -18.41 -13.41
C LYS A 19 -11.56 -17.14 -13.15
N LYS A 20 -12.87 -17.17 -13.38
CA LYS A 20 -13.82 -16.07 -13.17
C LYS A 20 -14.32 -15.98 -11.73
N THR A 21 -13.38 -15.95 -10.78
CA THR A 21 -13.65 -15.96 -9.33
C THR A 21 -13.00 -14.77 -8.63
N LEU A 22 -12.57 -13.77 -9.39
CA LEU A 22 -12.00 -12.54 -8.86
C LEU A 22 -13.12 -11.55 -8.55
N ALA A 23 -13.13 -11.01 -7.34
CA ALA A 23 -13.91 -9.83 -6.99
C ALA A 23 -12.99 -8.61 -7.02
N LEU A 24 -13.36 -7.61 -7.83
CA LEU A 24 -12.78 -6.28 -7.83
C LEU A 24 -13.71 -5.37 -7.01
N THR A 25 -13.17 -4.71 -6.00
CA THR A 25 -13.88 -3.74 -5.17
C THR A 25 -13.22 -2.39 -5.36
N GLU A 26 -14.02 -1.37 -5.66
CA GLU A 26 -13.59 0.00 -5.94
C GLU A 26 -14.37 0.96 -5.03
N ALA A 27 -13.70 1.97 -4.51
CA ALA A 27 -14.31 3.03 -3.73
C ALA A 27 -13.58 4.35 -4.01
N GLU A 28 -14.34 5.38 -4.37
CA GLU A 28 -13.79 6.74 -4.48
C GLU A 28 -13.85 7.41 -3.11
N THR A 29 -12.75 8.05 -2.71
CA THR A 29 -12.68 8.78 -1.45
C THR A 29 -11.84 10.05 -1.60
N GLU A 30 -12.10 11.05 -0.77
CA GLU A 30 -11.34 12.30 -0.76
C GLU A 30 -10.39 12.31 0.43
N VAL A 31 -9.09 12.41 0.15
CA VAL A 31 -8.06 12.50 1.19
C VAL A 31 -7.75 13.98 1.45
N PRO A 32 -7.90 14.46 2.70
CA PRO A 32 -7.65 15.87 3.03
C PRO A 32 -6.28 16.35 2.55
N PHE A 33 -6.25 17.50 1.90
CA PHE A 33 -5.06 18.15 1.33
C PHE A 33 -4.33 17.39 0.21
N PHE A 34 -4.82 16.19 -0.16
CA PHE A 34 -4.27 15.39 -1.25
C PHE A 34 -5.20 15.37 -2.47
N GLY A 35 -6.52 15.31 -2.26
CA GLY A 35 -7.52 15.29 -3.33
C GLY A 35 -8.24 13.94 -3.44
N LYS A 36 -8.88 13.69 -4.59
CA LYS A 36 -9.64 12.47 -4.84
C LYS A 36 -8.74 11.28 -5.18
N VAL A 37 -9.00 10.16 -4.53
CA VAL A 37 -8.29 8.90 -4.77
C VAL A 37 -9.27 7.76 -5.00
N LEU A 38 -8.87 6.82 -5.86
CA LEU A 38 -9.53 5.55 -6.07
C LEU A 38 -8.85 4.49 -5.21
N LEU A 39 -9.59 3.96 -4.23
CA LEU A 39 -9.20 2.76 -3.49
C LEU A 39 -9.70 1.56 -4.28
N PHE A 40 -8.82 0.59 -4.56
CA PHE A 40 -9.28 -0.68 -5.11
C PHE A 40 -8.64 -1.89 -4.47
N SER A 41 -9.37 -3.00 -4.52
CA SER A 41 -8.84 -4.31 -4.14
C SER A 41 -9.35 -5.40 -5.08
N MET A 42 -8.47 -6.34 -5.38
CA MET A 42 -8.75 -7.55 -6.15
C MET A 42 -8.54 -8.75 -5.25
N SER A 43 -9.57 -9.58 -5.08
CA SER A 43 -9.49 -10.80 -4.26
C SER A 43 -10.03 -12.00 -5.03
N CYS A 44 -9.23 -13.06 -5.15
CA CYS A 44 -9.62 -14.29 -5.84
C CYS A 44 -9.94 -15.40 -4.84
N GLU A 45 -11.15 -15.94 -4.89
CA GLU A 45 -11.55 -17.02 -3.98
C GLU A 45 -10.82 -18.34 -4.26
N GLU A 46 -10.44 -18.57 -5.52
CA GLU A 46 -9.79 -19.81 -5.93
C GLU A 46 -8.31 -19.87 -5.54
N CYS A 47 -7.48 -18.97 -6.08
CA CYS A 47 -6.02 -19.03 -5.92
C CYS A 47 -5.51 -18.14 -4.79
N LYS A 48 -6.40 -17.48 -4.05
CA LYS A 48 -6.09 -16.56 -2.94
C LYS A 48 -5.22 -15.37 -3.33
N TYR A 49 -5.13 -15.06 -4.63
CA TYR A 49 -4.54 -13.81 -5.08
C TYR A 49 -5.28 -12.62 -4.45
N HIS A 50 -4.52 -11.73 -3.83
CA HIS A 50 -5.02 -10.50 -3.27
C HIS A 50 -4.10 -9.34 -3.65
N LYS A 51 -4.67 -8.25 -4.15
CA LYS A 51 -3.99 -6.97 -4.34
C LYS A 51 -4.87 -5.86 -3.79
N SER A 52 -4.29 -4.92 -3.06
CA SER A 52 -4.94 -3.68 -2.66
C SER A 52 -4.01 -2.51 -2.96
N ASP A 53 -4.57 -1.47 -3.56
CA ASP A 53 -3.83 -0.35 -4.11
C ASP A 53 -4.65 0.95 -3.96
N VAL A 54 -3.95 2.07 -4.08
CA VAL A 54 -4.53 3.42 -4.07
C VAL A 54 -3.98 4.20 -5.24
N GLU A 55 -4.88 4.70 -6.08
CA GLU A 55 -4.54 5.52 -7.25
C GLU A 55 -5.07 6.94 -7.08
N SER A 56 -4.25 7.92 -7.44
CA SER A 56 -4.69 9.32 -7.48
C SER A 56 -5.55 9.53 -8.72
N MET A 57 -6.73 10.16 -8.56
CA MET A 57 -7.56 10.54 -9.71
C MET A 57 -7.10 11.86 -10.34
N GLU A 58 -6.23 12.59 -9.64
CA GLU A 58 -5.65 13.85 -10.08
C GLU A 58 -4.15 13.67 -10.34
N GLN A 59 -3.65 14.31 -11.39
CA GLN A 59 -2.22 14.33 -11.68
C GLN A 59 -1.56 15.47 -10.90
N HIS A 60 -0.60 15.12 -10.06
CA HIS A 60 0.21 16.08 -9.31
C HIS A 60 1.64 16.08 -9.84
N GLU A 61 2.33 17.22 -9.67
CA GLU A 61 3.77 17.30 -9.91
C GLU A 61 4.54 16.39 -8.92
N PRO A 62 5.67 15.80 -9.33
CA PRO A 62 6.53 15.03 -8.44
C PRO A 62 6.92 15.88 -7.21
N SER A 63 6.72 15.33 -6.02
CA SER A 63 7.02 16.01 -4.77
C SER A 63 7.93 15.14 -3.88
N ARG A 64 8.75 15.82 -3.06
CA ARG A 64 9.59 15.20 -2.06
C ARG A 64 9.28 15.83 -0.70
N TRP A 65 8.99 14.98 0.27
CA TRP A 65 8.74 15.36 1.65
C TRP A 65 9.83 14.78 2.55
N THR A 66 10.26 15.54 3.55
CA THR A 66 11.20 15.08 4.59
C THR A 66 10.66 15.56 5.92
N PHE A 67 10.58 14.66 6.89
CA PHE A 67 9.98 14.90 8.19
C PHE A 67 10.88 14.30 9.27
N GLU A 68 11.14 15.06 10.32
CA GLU A 68 11.87 14.62 11.51
C GLU A 68 10.84 14.29 12.60
N ILE A 69 10.96 13.10 13.18
CA ILE A 69 10.02 12.57 14.16
C ILE A 69 10.55 12.91 15.55
N ASP A 70 9.86 13.76 16.29
CA ASP A 70 10.31 14.27 17.59
C ASP A 70 9.51 13.70 18.76
N ASN A 71 8.23 13.39 18.55
CA ASN A 71 7.32 12.98 19.63
C ASN A 71 6.30 11.94 19.18
N GLU A 72 5.62 11.32 20.14
CA GLU A 72 4.65 10.24 19.87
C GLU A 72 3.47 10.71 19.00
N LYS A 73 3.05 11.98 19.08
CA LYS A 73 1.94 12.48 18.25
C LYS A 73 2.29 12.46 16.77
N ASP A 74 3.57 12.58 16.45
CA ASP A 74 4.04 12.54 15.06
C ASP A 74 3.76 11.17 14.43
N MET A 75 3.68 10.10 15.22
CA MET A 75 3.31 8.76 14.74
C MET A 75 1.94 8.72 14.07
N HIS A 76 1.04 9.64 14.41
CA HIS A 76 -0.30 9.76 13.85
C HIS A 76 -0.37 10.60 12.57
N ILE A 77 0.73 11.24 12.13
CA ILE A 77 0.75 12.02 10.90
C ILE A 77 0.42 11.11 9.72
N ARG A 78 -0.58 11.50 8.93
CA ARG A 78 -1.04 10.77 7.76
C ARG A 78 0.03 10.78 6.66
N VAL A 79 0.25 9.63 6.07
CA VAL A 79 1.15 9.42 4.93
C VAL A 79 0.34 8.88 3.78
N VAL A 80 0.36 9.59 2.66
CA VAL A 80 -0.17 9.12 1.37
C VAL A 80 1.02 8.83 0.48
N LYS A 81 1.17 7.57 0.08
CA LYS A 81 2.30 7.10 -0.73
C LYS A 81 1.77 6.61 -2.08
N SER A 82 2.28 7.17 -3.17
CA SER A 82 2.00 6.67 -4.54
C SER A 82 2.75 5.36 -4.82
N ALA A 83 2.22 4.48 -5.68
CA ALA A 83 2.90 3.26 -6.14
C ALA A 83 4.35 3.51 -6.59
N GLU A 84 4.60 4.65 -7.23
CA GLU A 84 5.89 5.07 -7.79
C GLU A 84 6.81 5.80 -6.79
N ALA A 85 6.35 6.06 -5.57
CA ALA A 85 7.15 6.80 -4.59
C ALA A 85 8.18 5.91 -3.87
N THR A 86 9.37 6.48 -3.65
CA THR A 86 10.44 5.89 -2.83
C THR A 86 10.34 6.41 -1.39
N VAL A 87 10.42 5.51 -0.43
CA VAL A 87 10.46 5.86 1.00
C VAL A 87 11.88 5.65 1.52
N LYS A 88 12.46 6.68 2.15
CA LYS A 88 13.81 6.61 2.72
C LYS A 88 13.78 6.91 4.21
N ILE A 89 14.25 5.96 5.01
CA ILE A 89 14.54 6.16 6.43
C ILE A 89 16.07 6.23 6.56
N PRO A 90 16.63 7.42 6.82
CA PRO A 90 18.08 7.61 6.90
C PRO A 90 18.73 6.58 7.83
N HIS A 91 19.88 6.03 7.41
CA HIS A 91 20.67 5.05 8.16
C HIS A 91 20.02 3.68 8.40
N MET A 92 18.77 3.45 7.96
CA MET A 92 18.08 2.18 8.11
C MET A 92 17.79 1.50 6.77
N ILE A 93 16.94 2.11 5.93
CA ILE A 93 16.45 1.46 4.71
C ILE A 93 15.98 2.47 3.67
N THR A 94 16.14 2.11 2.40
CA THR A 94 15.48 2.77 1.26
C THR A 94 14.58 1.76 0.57
N ILE A 95 13.29 2.08 0.47
CA ILE A 95 12.28 1.28 -0.21
C ILE A 95 12.00 1.96 -1.54
N GLU A 96 12.59 1.42 -2.60
CA GLU A 96 12.36 1.88 -3.98
C GLU A 96 11.03 1.36 -4.52
N SER A 97 10.44 2.10 -5.45
CA SER A 97 9.29 1.61 -6.21
C SER A 97 9.72 0.53 -7.20
N GLY A 98 8.95 -0.54 -7.29
CA GLY A 98 9.08 -1.57 -8.33
C GLY A 98 7.74 -1.92 -8.95
N PRO A 99 7.71 -2.87 -9.90
CA PRO A 99 6.48 -3.27 -10.61
C PRO A 99 5.35 -3.77 -9.69
N SER A 100 5.70 -4.27 -8.50
CA SER A 100 4.78 -4.77 -7.49
C SER A 100 4.53 -3.77 -6.34
N SER A 101 4.99 -2.52 -6.48
CA SER A 101 4.76 -1.49 -5.48
C SER A 101 3.33 -0.98 -5.55
N ASN A 102 2.68 -0.92 -4.40
CA ASN A 102 1.35 -0.34 -4.29
C ASN A 102 1.43 1.07 -3.68
N GLY A 103 0.46 1.89 -4.03
CA GLY A 103 0.06 3.06 -3.28
C GLY A 103 -0.73 2.67 -2.03
N TYR A 104 -0.67 3.50 -1.00
CA TYR A 104 -1.43 3.31 0.22
C TYR A 104 -1.59 4.61 1.00
N VAL A 105 -2.64 4.65 1.81
CA VAL A 105 -2.88 5.70 2.81
C VAL A 105 -2.66 5.08 4.20
N THR A 106 -1.78 5.68 4.99
CA THR A 106 -1.43 5.19 6.33
C THR A 106 -1.00 6.36 7.23
N ASN A 107 -0.30 6.09 8.32
CA ASN A 107 0.39 7.06 9.16
C ASN A 107 1.88 6.69 9.32
N ILE A 108 2.67 7.54 9.98
CA ILE A 108 4.10 7.29 10.22
C ILE A 108 4.32 5.93 10.90
N GLU A 109 3.54 5.61 11.94
CA GLU A 109 3.61 4.31 12.62
C GLU A 109 3.40 3.13 11.66
N GLY A 110 2.41 3.22 10.77
CA GLY A 110 2.09 2.19 9.78
C GLY A 110 3.22 1.98 8.77
N VAL A 111 3.92 3.05 8.37
CA VAL A 111 5.14 2.95 7.54
C VAL A 111 6.24 2.21 8.29
N LEU A 112 6.51 2.58 9.55
CA LEU A 112 7.54 1.93 10.37
C LEU A 112 7.22 0.46 10.64
N ASN A 113 5.96 0.14 10.95
CA ASN A 113 5.50 -1.24 11.14
C ASN A 113 5.67 -2.08 9.87
N ARG A 114 5.47 -1.48 8.68
CA ARG A 114 5.70 -2.15 7.40
C ARG A 114 7.18 -2.45 7.19
N VAL A 115 8.06 -1.49 7.50
CA VAL A 115 9.52 -1.67 7.46
C VAL A 115 9.95 -2.79 8.41
N LYS A 116 9.47 -2.76 9.65
CA LYS A 116 9.75 -3.79 10.65
C LYS A 116 9.40 -5.19 10.13
N LYS A 117 8.19 -5.38 9.58
CA LYS A 117 7.77 -6.67 9.01
C LYS A 117 8.64 -7.15 7.86
N MET A 118 9.14 -6.24 7.02
CA MET A 118 10.05 -6.60 5.93
C MET A 118 11.38 -7.11 6.49
N ILE A 119 11.93 -6.43 7.50
CA ILE A 119 13.17 -6.85 8.16
C ILE A 119 12.98 -8.18 8.90
N GLU A 120 11.86 -8.37 9.61
CA GLU A 120 11.53 -9.63 10.28
C GLU A 120 11.44 -10.78 9.29
N THR A 121 10.76 -10.59 8.15
CA THR A 121 10.68 -11.61 7.09
C THR A 121 12.06 -12.01 6.58
N VAL A 122 12.97 -11.05 6.38
CA VAL A 122 14.33 -11.33 5.89
C VAL A 122 15.12 -12.12 6.94
N ARG A 123 15.07 -11.71 8.21
CA ARG A 123 15.72 -12.45 9.31
C ARG A 123 15.22 -13.88 9.38
N ASP A 124 13.90 -14.08 9.37
CA ASP A 124 13.29 -15.40 9.52
C ASP A 124 13.65 -16.31 8.34
N GLN A 125 13.83 -15.74 7.13
CA GLN A 125 14.32 -16.49 5.96
C GLN A 125 15.78 -16.93 6.09
N GLU A 126 16.65 -16.08 6.64
CA GLU A 126 18.05 -16.44 6.88
C GLU A 126 18.20 -17.54 7.94
N GLU A 127 17.42 -17.46 9.03
CA GLU A 127 17.42 -18.48 10.08
C GLU A 127 16.94 -19.86 9.57
N ASP A 128 15.95 -19.88 8.68
CA ASP A 128 15.45 -21.11 8.05
C ASP A 128 16.46 -21.73 7.06
N GLU A 129 17.28 -20.92 6.39
CA GLU A 129 18.36 -21.42 5.51
C GLU A 129 19.54 -21.99 6.31
N GLU A 130 19.90 -21.38 7.45
CA GLU A 130 20.97 -21.89 8.33
C GLU A 130 20.58 -23.20 9.05
N ALA A 131 19.28 -23.42 9.27
CA ALA A 131 18.76 -24.63 9.91
C ALA A 131 18.67 -25.86 8.98
N ARG A 132 18.94 -25.69 7.68
CA ARG A 132 18.77 -26.71 6.62
C ARG A 132 20.06 -27.38 6.19
#